data_AF-A0A9D6K328-F1
#
_entry.id   AF-A0A9D6K328-F1
#
_cell.length_a   1.000
_cell.length_b   1.000
_cell.length_c   1.000
_cell.angle_alpha   90.00
_cell.angle_beta   90.00
_cell.angle_gamma   90.00
#
_symmetry.space_group_name_H-M   'P 1'
#
loop_
_entity.id
_entity.type
_entity.pdbx_description
1 polymer ?
#
loop_
_entity_poly.entity_id
_entity_poly.type
_entity_poly.pdbx_seq_one_letter_code
_entity_poly.pdbx_strand_id
1 'polypeptide(L)' 'MTTVVVTSKGRVTVPKHIRQRLGMKKGERVNFMEEGDYIVLRRDFRRSNKKHKGAHVL' A
#
# COMPACT_ATOMS: atom_id res chain seq x y z
N MET A 1 -17.59 -7.67 -6.72
CA MET A 1 -17.10 -6.39 -7.27
C MET A 1 -17.49 -5.28 -6.31
N THR A 2 -16.58 -4.38 -5.94
CA THR A 2 -16.89 -3.26 -5.04
C THR A 2 -16.53 -1.95 -5.74
N THR A 3 -17.53 -1.11 -5.94
CA THR A 3 -17.37 0.23 -6.52
C THR A 3 -17.24 1.25 -5.39
N VAL A 4 -16.33 2.20 -5.55
CA VAL A 4 -16.16 3.32 -4.62
C VAL A 4 -16.18 4.62 -5.41
N VAL A 5 -16.68 5.69 -4.80
CA VAL A 5 -16.68 7.02 -5.39
C VAL A 5 -15.32 7.69 -5.13
N VAL A 6 -14.78 8.34 -6.16
CA VAL A 6 -13.62 9.20 -6.01
C VAL A 6 -14.04 10.43 -5.19
N THR A 7 -13.43 10.60 -4.03
CA THR A 7 -13.73 11.71 -3.13
C THR A 7 -13.06 13.01 -3.60
N SER A 8 -13.35 14.11 -2.91
CA SER A 8 -12.68 15.38 -3.16
C SER A 8 -11.15 15.24 -3.12
N LYS A 9 -10.49 15.88 -4.09
CA LYS A 9 -9.04 15.79 -4.35
C LYS A 9 -8.57 14.46 -4.96
N GLY A 10 -9.42 13.71 -5.66
CA GLY A 10 -9.00 12.55 -6.45
C GLY A 10 -8.65 11.30 -5.62
N ARG A 11 -9.11 11.20 -4.37
CA ARG A 11 -8.77 10.08 -3.47
C ARG A 11 -9.81 8.96 -3.54
N VAL A 12 -9.35 7.71 -3.55
CA VAL A 12 -10.19 6.51 -3.37
C VAL A 12 -9.83 5.79 -2.08
N THR A 13 -10.82 5.14 -1.46
CA THR A 13 -10.61 4.35 -0.25
C THR A 13 -10.59 2.87 -0.60
N VAL A 14 -9.51 2.15 -0.25
CA VAL A 14 -9.47 0.68 -0.35
C VAL A 14 -10.45 0.10 0.68
N PRO A 15 -11.50 -0.64 0.29
CA PRO A 15 -12.48 -1.21 1.22
C PRO A 15 -11.87 -2.10 2.30
N LYS A 16 -12.51 -2.17 3.48
CA LYS A 16 -12.00 -2.89 4.67
C LYS A 16 -11.60 -4.34 4.37
N HIS A 17 -12.47 -5.08 3.67
CA HIS A 17 -12.22 -6.49 3.34
C HIS A 17 -11.00 -6.67 2.42
N ILE A 18 -10.76 -5.75 1.48
CA ILE A 18 -9.57 -5.77 0.62
C ILE A 18 -8.31 -5.47 1.44
N ARG A 19 -8.35 -4.45 2.31
CA ARG A 19 -7.22 -4.13 3.20
C ARG A 19 -6.85 -5.32 4.08
N GLN A 20 -7.84 -5.99 4.68
CA GLN A 20 -7.62 -7.15 5.53
C GLN A 20 -7.03 -8.32 4.76
N ARG A 21 -7.62 -8.68 3.62
CA ARG A 21 -7.12 -9.76 2.75
C ARG A 21 -5.70 -9.51 2.24
N LEU A 22 -5.38 -8.26 1.90
CA LEU A 22 -4.05 -7.88 1.46
C LEU A 22 -3.10 -7.51 2.62
N GLY A 23 -3.55 -7.59 3.88
CA GLY A 23 -2.80 -7.28 5.09
C GLY A 23 -2.37 -5.81 5.26
N MET A 24 -3.01 -4.86 4.57
CA MET A 24 -2.56 -3.47 4.49
C MET A 24 -2.65 -2.76 5.86
N LYS A 25 -1.58 -2.05 6.25
CA LYS A 25 -1.49 -1.34 7.53
C LYS A 25 -1.46 0.17 7.33
N LYS A 26 -1.90 0.91 8.36
CA LYS A 26 -1.83 2.38 8.37
C LYS A 26 -0.36 2.81 8.22
N GLY A 27 -0.11 3.78 7.34
CA GLY A 27 1.22 4.32 7.08
C GLY A 27 2.10 3.48 6.15
N GLU A 28 1.62 2.33 5.65
CA GLU A 28 2.31 1.61 4.58
C GLU A 28 2.30 2.44 3.29
N ARG A 29 3.44 2.42 2.60
CA ARG A 29 3.61 3.05 1.30
C ARG A 29 3.12 2.10 0.20
N VAL A 30 2.51 2.67 -0.83
CA VAL A 30 2.10 1.94 -2.03
C VAL A 30 2.60 2.69 -3.27
N ASN A 31 2.97 1.94 -4.28
CA ASN A 31 3.29 2.45 -5.61
C ASN A 31 2.06 2.30 -6.50
N PHE A 32 1.82 3.31 -7.33
CA PHE A 32 0.87 3.26 -8.44
C PHE A 32 1.64 2.87 -9.70
N MET A 33 1.13 1.88 -10.42
CA MET A 33 1.68 1.45 -11.71
C MET A 33 0.54 1.46 -12.72
N GLU A 34 0.77 2.07 -13.89
CA GLU A 34 -0.18 2.05 -15.00
C GLU A 34 0.05 0.78 -15.83
N GLU A 35 -1.03 0.06 -16.11
CA GLU A 35 -1.04 -1.13 -16.96
C GLU A 35 -2.22 -0.98 -17.96
N GLY A 36 -1.94 -0.42 -19.14
CA GLY A 36 -2.96 -0.10 -20.12
C GLY A 36 -4.02 0.85 -19.56
N ASP A 37 -5.27 0.39 -19.49
CA ASP A 37 -6.41 1.20 -19.06
C ASP A 37 -6.70 1.12 -17.54
N TYR A 38 -5.85 0.43 -16.77
CA TYR A 38 -6.03 0.30 -15.32
C TYR A 38 -4.75 0.59 -14.55
N ILE A 39 -4.94 0.85 -13.24
CA ILE A 39 -3.85 1.03 -12.29
C ILE A 39 -3.71 -0.21 -11.40
N VAL A 40 -2.47 -0.61 -11.13
CA VAL A 40 -2.12 -1.59 -10.12
C VAL A 40 -1.51 -0.89 -8.93
N LEU A 41 -2.06 -1.15 -7.74
CA LEU A 41 -1.48 -0.74 -6.47
C LEU A 41 -0.59 -1.86 -5.94
N ARG A 42 0.70 -1.57 -5.73
CA ARG A 42 1.64 -2.51 -5.09
C ARG A 42 2.20 -1.92 -3.81
N ARG A 43 2.46 -2.76 -2.81
CA ARG A 43 3.20 -2.34 -1.60
C ARG A 43 4.60 -1.90 -2.00
N ASP A 44 5.05 -0.78 -1.43
CA ASP A 44 6.43 -0.33 -1.57
C ASP A 44 7.27 -0.98 -0.46
N PHE A 45 7.91 -2.10 -0.79
CA PHE A 45 8.77 -2.84 0.15
C PHE A 45 10.17 -2.25 0.30
N ARG A 46 10.47 -1.09 -0.32
CA ARG A 46 11.75 -0.42 -0.12
C ARG A 46 11.95 -0.17 1.38
N ARG A 47 13.02 -0.76 1.91
CA ARG A 47 13.33 -0.82 3.35
C ARG A 47 13.05 0.53 4.01
N SER A 48 12.20 0.53 5.03
CA SER A 48 12.24 1.56 6.08
C SER A 48 13.66 1.55 6.62
N ASN A 49 14.50 2.48 6.17
CA ASN A 49 15.89 2.57 6.59
C ASN A 49 15.96 3.23 7.98
N LYS A 50 15.31 2.61 8.97
CA LYS A 50 15.28 3.05 10.36
C LYS A 50 15.47 1.83 11.26
N LYS A 51 16.72 1.66 11.71
CA LYS A 51 17.24 0.72 12.73
C LYS A 51 17.62 -0.70 12.27
N HIS A 52 18.78 -0.83 11.65
CA HIS A 52 19.75 -1.88 12.05
C HIS A 52 20.96 -1.19 12.71
N LYS A 53 20.74 -0.64 13.90
CA LYS A 53 21.83 -0.45 14.88
C LYS A 53 21.73 -1.63 15.84
N GLY A 54 22.70 -2.54 15.80
CA GLY A 54 22.95 -3.54 16.85
C GLY A 54 22.01 -4.75 16.88
N ALA A 55 22.46 -5.85 16.25
CA ALA A 55 22.21 -7.24 16.67
C ALA A 55 23.30 -8.06 15.95
N HIS A 56 24.53 -8.06 16.48
CA HIS A 56 25.05 -9.04 17.45
C HIS A 56 25.11 -10.44 16.84
N VAL A 57 26.35 -10.85 16.51
CA VAL A 57 26.97 -12.18 16.67
C VAL A 57 26.02 -13.37 16.67
N LEU A 58 26.17 -14.24 15.67
CA LEU A 58 26.72 -15.60 15.80
C LEU A 58 27.32 -16.01 14.46
#